data_AF-A0A535UD95-F1
#
_entry.id   AF-A0A535UD95-F1
#
_cell.length_a   1.000
_cell.length_b   1.000
_cell.length_c   1.000
_cell.angle_alpha   90.00
_cell.angle_beta   90.00
_cell.angle_gamma   90.00
#
_symmetry.space_group_name_H-M   'P 1'
#
loop_
_entity.id
_entity.type
_entity.pdbx_description
1 polymer ?
#
loop_
_entity_poly.entity_id
_entity_poly.type
_entity_poly.pdbx_seq_one_letter_code
_entity_poly.pdbx_strand_id
1 'polypeptide(L)'
;MKGDRVEVVIDTGDGVRTYEIDATRAGRKVEVSTVRGVVEVAEVTRTGKPVRTGRFMQSRVVALVEHPASDAGDPGEAESGARRRSRHAEAMGQERLL
;
A
#
# COMPACT_ATOMS: atom_id res chain seq x y z
N MET A 1 -11.60 10.36 -9.01
CA MET A 1 -10.57 9.84 -8.09
C MET A 1 -10.54 8.33 -8.19
N LYS A 2 -9.55 7.79 -8.91
CA LYS A 2 -9.04 6.45 -8.61
C LYS A 2 -8.47 6.51 -7.19
N GLY A 3 -8.62 5.42 -6.46
CA GLY A 3 -8.37 5.39 -5.03
C GLY A 3 -6.89 5.36 -4.69
N ASP A 4 -6.55 5.99 -3.58
CA ASP A 4 -5.23 5.89 -2.96
C ASP A 4 -5.00 4.46 -2.44
N ARG A 5 -3.73 4.10 -2.30
CA ARG A 5 -3.29 2.86 -1.65
C ARG A 5 -2.32 3.19 -0.52
N VAL A 6 -2.41 2.43 0.56
CA VAL A 6 -1.44 2.49 1.66
C VAL A 6 -0.87 1.11 1.91
N GLU A 7 0.46 1.04 1.93
CA GLU A 7 1.22 -0.13 2.37
C GLU A 7 1.72 0.11 3.80
N VAL A 8 1.47 -0.86 4.68
CA VAL A 8 1.89 -0.82 6.08
C VAL A 8 2.81 -2.00 6.34
N VAL A 9 4.06 -1.72 6.70
CA VAL A 9 5.06 -2.72 7.08
C VAL A 9 5.10 -2.81 8.61
N ILE A 10 4.90 -4.00 9.14
CA ILE A 10 4.80 -4.29 10.58
C ILE A 10 5.88 -5.28 10.97
N ASP A 11 6.55 -5.04 12.09
CA ASP A 11 7.39 -6.02 12.79
C ASP A 11 6.50 -7.04 13.53
N THR A 12 6.67 -8.32 13.23
CA THR A 12 5.94 -9.42 13.87
C THR A 12 6.70 -10.07 15.02
N GLY A 13 7.96 -9.68 15.27
CA GLY A 13 8.87 -10.23 16.28
C GLY A 13 9.78 -11.34 15.74
N ASP A 14 9.44 -11.92 14.60
CA ASP A 14 10.18 -12.93 13.85
C ASP A 14 10.54 -12.46 12.43
N GLY A 15 10.19 -11.23 12.07
CA GLY A 15 10.40 -10.64 10.76
C GLY A 15 9.46 -9.46 10.50
N VAL A 16 9.30 -9.10 9.23
CA VAL A 16 8.39 -8.04 8.79
C VAL A 16 7.25 -8.61 7.94
N ARG A 17 6.07 -8.00 8.05
CA ARG A 17 4.91 -8.28 7.19
C ARG A 17 4.37 -7.00 6.59
N THR A 18 4.04 -7.05 5.31
CA THR A 18 3.42 -5.94 4.60
C THR A 18 1.92 -6.18 4.46
N TYR A 19 1.13 -5.17 4.80
CA TYR A 19 -0.32 -5.12 4.62
C TYR A 19 -0.67 -4.01 3.64
N GLU A 20 -1.63 -4.26 2.77
CA GLU A 20 -2.08 -3.30 1.75
C GLU A 20 -3.56 -2.98 1.94
N ILE A 21 -3.89 -1.69 1.88
CA ILE A 21 -5.26 -1.18 1.91
C ILE A 21 -5.43 -0.21 0.74
N ASP A 22 -6.28 -0.60 -0.21
CA ASP A 22 -6.60 0.18 -1.40
C ASP A 22 -8.03 0.71 -1.37
N ALA A 23 -8.22 1.91 -1.92
CA ALA A 23 -9.54 2.38 -2.28
C ALA A 23 -10.00 1.74 -3.61
N THR A 24 -10.77 0.65 -3.49
CA THR A 24 -11.14 -0.26 -4.58
C THR A 24 -12.35 0.18 -5.40
N ARG A 25 -13.07 1.25 -5.03
CA ARG A 25 -14.18 1.80 -5.85
C ARG A 25 -14.05 3.31 -6.04
N ALA A 26 -14.56 3.78 -7.17
CA ALA A 26 -14.59 5.19 -7.53
C ALA A 26 -15.19 6.07 -6.42
N GLY A 27 -14.49 7.15 -6.07
CA GLY A 27 -14.93 8.09 -5.05
C GLY A 27 -14.73 7.62 -3.61
N ARG A 28 -14.06 6.49 -3.40
CA ARG A 28 -13.45 6.14 -2.11
C ARG A 28 -11.99 6.58 -2.10
N LYS A 29 -11.45 6.78 -0.90
CA LYS A 29 -10.05 7.09 -0.64
C LYS A 29 -9.57 6.31 0.58
N VAL A 30 -8.26 6.27 0.78
CA VAL A 30 -7.69 5.70 2.00
C VAL A 30 -7.35 6.85 2.94
N GLU A 31 -7.75 6.72 4.20
CA GLU A 31 -7.38 7.64 5.27
C GLU A 31 -6.49 6.94 6.28
N VAL A 32 -5.46 7.65 6.73
CA VAL A 32 -4.55 7.22 7.79
C VAL A 32 -4.77 8.12 8.99
N SER A 33 -4.99 7.53 10.16
CA SER A 33 -5.05 8.26 11.42
C SER A 33 -4.28 7.53 12.50
N THR A 34 -3.77 8.25 13.49
CA THR A 34 -3.10 7.65 14.65
C THR A 34 -3.77 8.12 15.92
N VAL A 35 -4.31 7.18 16.70
CA VAL A 35 -5.05 7.46 17.93
C VAL A 35 -4.64 6.47 19.01
N ARG A 36 -4.19 6.99 20.16
CA ARG A 36 -3.86 6.19 21.36
C ARG A 36 -2.90 5.01 21.07
N GLY A 37 -1.82 5.28 20.34
CA GLY A 37 -0.81 4.26 20.03
C GLY A 37 -1.23 3.21 18.99
N VAL A 38 -2.32 3.47 18.27
CA VAL A 38 -2.79 2.64 17.16
C VAL A 38 -2.81 3.47 15.88
N VAL A 39 -2.18 2.95 14.83
CA VAL A 39 -2.31 3.45 13.47
C VAL A 39 -3.52 2.78 12.84
N GLU A 40 -4.51 3.56 12.46
CA GLU A 40 -5.70 3.14 11.74
C GLU A 40 -5.58 3.55 10.28
N VAL A 41 -5.75 2.59 9.38
CA VAL A 41 -5.76 2.81 7.94
C VAL A 41 -7.10 2.32 7.41
N ALA A 42 -7.91 3.21 6.85
CA ALA A 42 -9.28 2.92 6.48
C ALA A 42 -9.56 3.31 5.04
N GLU A 43 -10.12 2.40 4.26
CA GLU A 43 -10.84 2.77 3.05
C GLU A 43 -12.16 3.42 3.45
N VAL A 44 -12.35 4.69 3.06
CA VAL A 44 -13.54 5.48 3.38
C VAL A 44 -14.35 5.84 2.15
N THR A 45 -15.66 5.97 2.33
CA THR A 45 -16.54 6.57 1.31
C THR A 45 -16.22 8.05 1.11
N ARG A 46 -16.80 8.66 0.07
CA ARG A 46 -16.73 10.12 -0.16
C ARG A 46 -17.18 10.95 1.05
N THR A 47 -18.09 10.41 1.86
CA THR A 47 -18.61 11.05 3.07
C THR A 47 -17.84 10.68 4.34
N GLY A 48 -16.70 9.98 4.22
CA GLY A 48 -15.85 9.60 5.35
C GLY A 48 -16.29 8.34 6.11
N LYS A 49 -17.27 7.58 5.61
CA LYS A 49 -17.71 6.34 6.28
C LYS A 49 -16.69 5.23 6.02
N PRO A 50 -16.12 4.58 7.06
CA PRO A 50 -15.19 3.47 6.85
C PRO A 50 -15.91 2.26 6.25
N VAL A 51 -15.25 1.62 5.28
CA VAL A 51 -15.71 0.38 4.63
C VAL A 51 -14.85 -0.80 5.03
N ARG A 52 -13.54 -0.61 5.05
CA ARG A 52 -12.55 -1.58 5.50
C ARG A 52 -11.49 -0.85 6.30
N THR A 53 -11.13 -1.41 7.45
CA THR A 53 -10.19 -0.79 8.37
C THR A 53 -9.13 -1.80 8.79
N GLY A 54 -7.87 -1.40 8.69
CA GLY A 54 -6.74 -2.06 9.34
C GLY A 54 -6.31 -1.25 10.58
N ARG A 55 -6.00 -1.95 11.67
CA ARG A 55 -5.49 -1.32 12.90
C ARG A 55 -4.19 -1.99 13.29
N PHE A 56 -3.17 -1.18 13.49
CA PHE A 56 -1.81 -1.62 13.75
C PHE A 56 -1.29 -0.97 15.02
N MET A 57 -0.62 -1.74 15.88
CA MET A 57 0.07 -1.16 17.04
C MET A 57 1.19 -0.26 16.52
N GLN A 58 1.16 1.03 16.87
CA GLN A 58 2.11 2.02 16.37
C GLN A 58 3.55 1.61 16.69
N SER A 59 3.79 0.99 17.85
CA SER A 59 5.11 0.49 18.26
C SER A 59 5.69 -0.61 17.37
N ARG A 60 4.89 -1.23 16.50
CA ARG A 60 5.32 -2.27 15.57
C ARG A 60 5.33 -1.80 14.11
N VAL A 61 4.87 -0.59 13.81
CA VAL A 61 4.89 -0.07 12.44
C VAL A 61 6.33 0.31 12.08
N VAL A 62 6.90 -0.38 11.11
CA VAL A 62 8.24 -0.13 10.58
C VAL A 62 8.18 0.93 9.48
N ALA A 63 7.16 0.86 8.61
CA ALA A 63 6.94 1.82 7.55
C ALA A 63 5.45 1.97 7.24
N LEU A 64 5.07 3.17 6.81
CA LEU A 64 3.78 3.47 6.20
C LEU A 64 4.06 4.24 4.92
N VAL A 65 3.63 3.68 3.79
CA VAL A 65 3.89 4.24 2.46
C VAL A 65 2.56 4.55 1.79
N GLU A 66 2.36 5.83 1.48
CA GLU A 66 1.20 6.29 0.73
C GLU A 66 1.51 6.30 -0.77
N HIS A 67 0.65 5.64 -1.54
CA HIS A 67 0.68 5.61 -2.99
C HIS A 67 -0.55 6.37 -3.50
N PRO A 68 -0.44 7.71 -3.62
CA PRO A 68 -1.55 8.52 -4.13
C PRO A 68 -1.85 8.12 -5.57
N ALA A 69 -3.13 8.05 -5.93
CA ALA A 69 -3.50 7.81 -7.31
C ALA A 69 -2.99 8.95 -8.18
N SER A 70 -2.26 8.63 -9.26
CA SER A 70 -1.84 9.66 -10.22
C SER A 70 -3.08 10.30 -10.85
N ASP A 71 -3.22 11.63 -10.75
CA ASP A 71 -4.25 12.42 -11.45
C ASP A 71 -4.06 12.45 -12.98
N ALA A 72 -3.07 11.72 -13.51
CA ALA A 72 -2.87 11.57 -14.94
C ALA A 72 -3.92 10.62 -15.53
N GLY A 73 -4.68 11.15 -16.48
CA GLY A 73 -5.53 10.34 -17.33
C GLY A 73 -4.76 9.19 -17.99
N ASP A 74 -5.50 8.11 -18.21
CA ASP A 74 -5.22 6.93 -19.01
C ASP A 74 -4.65 5.67 -18.29
N PRO A 75 -5.33 4.49 -18.37
CA PRO A 75 -5.00 3.30 -17.58
C PRO A 75 -3.84 2.43 -18.13
N GLY A 76 -3.13 2.83 -19.17
CA GLY A 76 -2.26 1.92 -19.94
C GLY A 76 -0.81 1.73 -19.46
N GLU A 77 -0.23 2.68 -18.72
CA GLU A 77 1.24 2.74 -18.62
C GLU A 77 1.84 2.23 -17.30
N ALA A 78 1.12 2.34 -16.17
CA ALA A 78 1.68 2.02 -14.85
C ALA A 78 1.93 0.51 -14.64
N GLU A 79 1.08 -0.37 -15.18
CA GLU A 79 1.21 -1.82 -15.02
C GLU A 79 2.36 -2.43 -15.83
N SER A 80 2.69 -1.84 -16.99
CA SER A 80 3.76 -2.34 -17.87
C SER A 80 5.16 -2.05 -17.32
N GLY A 81 5.35 -0.93 -16.61
CA GLY A 81 6.65 -0.59 -16.03
C GLY A 81 7.02 -1.44 -14.81
N ALA A 82 6.06 -1.74 -13.93
CA ALA A 82 6.31 -2.49 -12.70
C ALA A 82 6.61 -3.98 -12.99
N ARG A 83 5.84 -4.62 -13.88
CA ARG A 83 6.03 -6.03 -14.27
C ARG A 83 7.31 -6.27 -15.08
N ARG A 84 7.83 -5.24 -15.76
CA ARG A 84 9.08 -5.31 -16.53
C ARG A 84 10.31 -5.13 -15.62
N ARG A 85 10.20 -4.29 -14.59
CA ARG A 85 11.25 -4.12 -13.56
C ARG A 85 11.36 -5.33 -12.63
N SER A 86 10.23 -5.91 -12.21
CA SER A 86 10.26 -7.13 -11.38
C SER A 86 10.89 -8.31 -12.13
N ARG A 87 10.50 -8.53 -13.39
CA ARG A 87 11.10 -9.58 -14.24
C ARG A 87 12.57 -9.33 -14.57
N HIS A 88 13.01 -8.09 -14.71
CA HIS A 88 14.42 -7.77 -14.95
C HIS A 88 15.27 -7.92 -13.68
N ALA A 89 14.73 -7.59 -12.50
CA ALA A 89 15.43 -7.78 -11.22
C ALA A 89 15.57 -9.27 -10.83
N GLU A 90 14.57 -10.10 -11.15
CA GLU A 90 14.63 -11.55 -10.94
C GLU A 90 15.60 -12.24 -11.91
N ALA A 91 15.71 -11.78 -13.16
CA ALA A 91 16.62 -12.35 -14.16
C ALA A 91 18.11 -12.06 -13.91
N MET A 92 18.44 -10.96 -13.23
CA MET A 92 19.84 -10.55 -12.99
C MET A 92 20.45 -11.16 -11.72
N GLY A 93 19.65 -11.85 -10.89
CA GLY A 93 20.09 -12.47 -9.63
C GLY A 93 20.50 -13.94 -9.73
N GLN A 94 20.40 -14.55 -10.92
CA GLN A 94 20.62 -15.99 -11.11
C GLN A 94 21.77 -16.33 -12.07
N GLU A 95 22.82 -15.52 -12.15
CA GLU A 95 24.06 -15.92 -12.85
C GLU A 95 25.29 -15.33 -12.15
N ARG A 96 25.53 -15.77 -10.90
CA ARG A 96 26.88 -15.75 -10.30
C ARG A 96 26.95 -16.61 -9.03
N LEU A 97 26.72 -17.91 -9.21
CA LEU A 97 27.34 -18.92 -8.37
C LEU A 97 27.60 -20.15 -9.22
N LEU A 98 28.78 -20.19 -9.84
CA LEU A 98 29.71 -21.31 -9.97
C LEU A 98 31.03 -20.74 -10.52
#